data_AF-A8UXN3-F1
#
_entry.id   AF-A8UXN3-F1
#
_cell.length_a   1.000
_cell.length_b   1.000
_cell.length_c   1.000
_cell.angle_alpha   90.00
_cell.angle_beta   90.00
_cell.angle_gamma   90.00
#
_symmetry.space_group_name_H-M   'P 1'
#
loop_
_entity.id
_entity.type
_entity.pdbx_description
1 polymer ?
#
loop_
_entity_poly.entity_id
_entity_poly.type
_entity_poly.pdbx_seq_one_letter_code
_entity_poly.pdbx_strand_id
1 'polypeptide(L)' 'MELLLGIKLEKDKYEVREYPDTGTLLIVRKGMKGEPDCSIEGEGFVVEFKDGEIYTVDVYDPGVASQVKDRFYLQV' A
#
# COMPACT_ATOMS: atom_id res chain seq x y z
N MET A 1 13.07 3.78 1.43
CA MET A 1 12.68 2.98 0.24
C MET A 1 12.71 1.46 0.44
N GLU A 2 13.70 0.87 1.12
CA GLU A 2 13.83 -0.60 1.22
C GLU A 2 12.63 -1.32 1.89
N LEU A 3 11.93 -0.66 2.83
CA LEU A 3 10.85 -1.27 3.59
C LEU A 3 9.64 -1.66 2.73
N LEU A 4 9.25 -0.79 1.79
CA LEU A 4 8.09 -1.02 0.91
C LEU A 4 8.39 -2.07 -0.17
N LEU A 5 9.68 -2.23 -0.52
CA LEU A 5 10.16 -3.17 -1.54
C LEU A 5 10.12 -4.64 -1.08
N GLY A 6 9.96 -4.90 0.22
CA GLY A 6 9.90 -6.26 0.78
C GLY A 6 8.48 -6.76 1.10
N ILE A 7 7.46 -5.89 1.00
CA ILE A 7 6.09 -6.24 1.39
C ILE A 7 5.45 -7.09 0.29
N LYS A 8 5.31 -8.39 0.54
CA LYS A 8 4.53 -9.29 -0.32
C LYS A 8 3.06 -9.22 0.07
N LEU A 9 2.24 -8.60 -0.77
CA LEU A 9 0.79 -8.60 -0.62
C LEU A 9 0.16 -9.66 -1.52
N GLU A 10 -0.71 -10.49 -0.95
CA GLU A 10 -1.47 -11.49 -1.71
C GLU A 10 -2.56 -10.81 -2.52
N LYS A 11 -2.48 -10.82 -3.86
CA LYS A 11 -3.40 -10.10 -4.76
C LYS A 11 -4.89 -10.31 -4.43
N ASP A 12 -5.29 -11.52 -4.03
CA ASP A 12 -6.68 -11.82 -3.72
C ASP A 12 -7.19 -11.13 -2.45
N LYS A 13 -6.29 -10.86 -1.49
CA LYS A 13 -6.61 -10.22 -0.21
C LYS A 13 -6.67 -8.70 -0.29
N TYR A 14 -6.16 -8.09 -1.37
CA TYR A 14 -6.04 -6.64 -1.48
C TYR A 14 -6.76 -6.07 -2.71
N GLU A 15 -7.24 -4.85 -2.56
CA GLU A 15 -7.77 -4.00 -3.63
C GLU A 15 -6.79 -2.84 -3.84
N VAL A 16 -6.47 -2.54 -5.09
CA VAL A 16 -5.62 -1.40 -5.45
C VAL A 16 -6.51 -0.30 -6.01
N ARG A 17 -6.41 0.90 -5.44
CA ARG A 17 -7.10 2.11 -5.88
C ARG A 17 -6.05 3.10 -6.34
N GLU A 18 -6.16 3.52 -7.59
CA GLU A 18 -5.26 4.51 -8.17
C GLU A 18 -5.99 5.84 -8.28
N TYR A 19 -5.28 6.93 -8.01
CA TYR A 19 -5.79 8.30 -8.15
C TYR A 19 -4.94 9.03 -9.19
N PRO A 20 -5.32 8.99 -10.48
CA PRO A 20 -4.50 9.54 -11.56
C PRO A 20 -4.23 11.04 -11.43
N ASP A 21 -5.20 11.79 -10.91
CA ASP A 21 -5.12 13.25 -10.77
C ASP A 21 -4.01 13.70 -9.82
N THR A 22 -3.75 12.89 -8.79
CA THR A 22 -2.72 13.13 -7.78
C THR A 22 -1.48 12.26 -7.99
N GLY A 23 -1.56 11.25 -8.86
CA GLY A 23 -0.50 10.26 -9.05
C GLY A 23 -0.32 9.32 -7.86
N THR A 24 -1.29 9.26 -6.93
CA THR A 24 -1.20 8.49 -5.69
C THR A 24 -1.86 7.11 -5.83
N LEU A 25 -1.60 6.26 -4.84
CA LEU A 25 -2.05 4.86 -4.84
C LEU A 25 -2.40 4.42 -3.42
N LEU A 26 -3.56 3.77 -3.26
CA LEU A 26 -3.99 3.17 -2.02
C LEU A 26 -4.21 1.67 -2.21
N ILE A 27 -3.58 0.85 -1.39
CA ILE A 27 -3.79 -0.60 -1.35
C ILE A 27 -4.54 -0.94 -0.06
N VAL A 28 -5.69 -1.60 -0.16
CA VAL A 28 -6.59 -1.85 0.98
C VAL A 28 -6.87 -3.33 1.12
N ARG A 29 -6.78 -3.87 2.33
CA ARG A 29 -7.14 -5.26 2.62
C ARG A 29 -8.66 -5.44 2.54
N LYS A 30 -9.12 -6.39 1.74
CA LYS A 30 -10.54 -6.74 1.59
C LYS A 30 -11.05 -7.40 2.87
N GLY A 31 -12.31 -7.10 3.21
CA GLY A 31 -13.02 -7.75 4.31
C GLY A 31 -12.63 -7.27 5.72
N MET A 32 -11.61 -6.42 5.84
CA MET A 32 -11.22 -5.80 7.10
C MET A 32 -11.99 -4.49 7.30
N LYS A 33 -12.45 -4.20 8.52
CA LYS A 33 -13.24 -3.02 8.87
C LYS A 33 -12.75 -2.41 10.17
N GLY A 34 -13.07 -1.13 10.37
CA GLY A 34 -12.70 -0.38 11.57
C GLY A 34 -11.43 0.44 11.37
N GLU A 35 -10.92 1.00 12.46
CA GLU A 35 -9.69 1.81 12.47
C GLU A 35 -8.44 0.92 12.60
N PRO A 36 -7.29 1.36 12.06
CA PRO A 36 -6.02 0.68 12.26
C PRO A 36 -5.57 0.73 13.72
N ASP A 37 -4.80 -0.26 14.14
CA ASP A 37 -4.24 -0.34 15.49
C ASP A 37 -2.95 0.48 15.62
N CYS A 38 -2.17 0.54 14.54
CA CYS A 38 -0.98 1.36 14.45
C CYS A 38 -0.60 1.65 12.99
N SER A 39 0.32 2.61 12.80
CA SER A 39 0.87 2.95 11.49
C SER A 39 2.38 3.10 11.53
N ILE A 40 3.01 2.86 10.39
CA ILE A 40 4.41 3.14 10.13
C ILE A 40 4.45 4.12 8.97
N GLU A 41 4.96 5.32 9.23
CA GLU A 41 5.18 6.31 8.21
C GLU A 41 6.58 6.17 7.61
N GLY A 42 6.64 6.18 6.29
CA GLY A 42 7.87 6.25 5.53
C GLY A 42 7.87 7.47 4.61
N GLU A 43 8.98 7.67 3.93
CA GLU A 43 9.11 8.75 2.97
C GLU A 43 8.19 8.50 1.76
N GLY A 44 7.06 9.23 1.72
CA GLY A 44 6.09 9.17 0.62
C GLY A 44 5.00 8.11 0.76
N PHE A 45 4.87 7.48 1.93
CA PHE A 45 3.83 6.47 2.17
C PHE A 45 3.53 6.27 3.66
N VAL A 46 2.37 5.70 3.95
CA VAL A 46 2.01 5.13 5.26
C VAL A 46 1.59 3.67 5.09
N VAL A 47 2.06 2.81 5.99
CA VAL A 47 1.53 1.45 6.14
C VAL A 47 0.75 1.37 7.45
N GLU A 48 -0.53 1.04 7.36
CA GLU A 48 -1.38 0.86 8.53
C GLU A 48 -1.58 -0.63 8.81
N PHE A 49 -1.59 -1.00 10.09
CA PHE A 49 -1.74 -2.37 10.55
C PHE A 49 -3.01 -2.53 11.37
N LYS A 50 -3.63 -3.70 11.25
CA LYS A 50 -4.77 -4.11 12.07
C LYS A 50 -4.72 -5.62 12.31
N ASP A 51 -4.96 -6.04 13.56
CA ASP A 51 -4.92 -7.44 13.98
C ASP A 51 -3.58 -8.12 13.62
N GLY A 52 -2.48 -7.36 13.64
CA GLY A 52 -1.14 -7.83 13.26
C GLY A 52 -0.90 -7.99 11.74
N GLU A 53 -1.87 -7.63 10.90
CA GLU A 53 -1.78 -7.69 9.45
C GLU A 53 -1.75 -6.29 8.82
N ILE A 54 -1.22 -6.18 7.60
CA ILE A 54 -1.27 -4.91 6.84
C ILE A 54 -2.72 -4.66 6.43
N TYR A 55 -3.27 -3.55 6.91
CA TYR A 55 -4.62 -3.10 6.62
C TYR A 55 -4.65 -2.20 5.39
N THR A 56 -3.82 -1.17 5.35
CA THR A 56 -3.68 -0.28 4.20
C THR A 56 -2.22 0.03 3.90
N VAL A 57 -1.94 0.36 2.63
CA VAL A 57 -0.72 1.01 2.20
C VAL A 57 -1.14 2.24 1.39
N ASP A 58 -1.00 3.41 1.98
CA ASP A 58 -1.28 4.69 1.31
C ASP A 58 0.04 5.26 0.78
N VAL A 59 0.14 5.40 -0.53
CA VAL A 59 1.32 5.95 -1.22
C VAL A 59 0.94 7.29 -1.81
N TYR A 60 1.24 8.34 -1.04
CA TYR A 60 0.87 9.72 -1.35
C TYR A 60 1.96 10.48 -2.11
N ASP A 61 3.19 9.94 -2.21
CA ASP A 61 4.21 10.47 -3.12
C ASP A 61 4.09 9.82 -4.51
N PRO A 62 3.90 10.60 -5.59
CA PRO A 62 3.73 10.06 -6.94
C PRO A 62 4.96 9.31 -7.48
N GLY A 63 6.16 9.72 -7.08
CA GLY A 63 7.41 9.07 -7.47
C GLY A 63 7.55 7.70 -6.81
N VAL A 64 7.14 7.57 -5.54
CA VAL A 64 7.04 6.28 -4.85
C VAL A 64 5.94 5.43 -5.48
N ALA A 65 4.76 6.00 -5.74
CA ALA A 65 3.64 5.28 -6.34
C ALA A 65 4.00 4.67 -7.71
N SER A 66 4.71 5.41 -8.57
CA SER A 66 5.19 4.89 -9.86
C SER A 66 6.12 3.68 -9.68
N GLN A 67 7.05 3.74 -8.73
CA GLN A 67 7.98 2.63 -8.47
C GLN A 67 7.27 1.40 -7.90
N VAL A 68 6.25 1.60 -7.07
CA VAL A 68 5.42 0.53 -6.51
C VAL A 68 4.65 -0.17 -7.62
N LYS A 69 4.03 0.60 -8.53
CA LYS A 69 3.29 0.04 -9.68
C LYS A 69 4.20 -0.84 -10.53
N ASP A 70 5.33 -0.31 -11.00
CA ASP A 70 6.24 -1.06 -11.87
C ASP A 70 6.65 -2.40 -11.24
N ARG A 71 6.86 -2.45 -9.92
CA ARG A 71 7.28 -3.68 -9.25
C ARG A 71 6.13 -4.64 -8.87
N PHE A 72 4.96 -4.13 -8.50
CA PHE A 72 3.77 -4.94 -8.26
C PHE A 72 3.26 -5.60 -9.56
N TYR A 73 3.31 -4.87 -10.68
CA TYR A 73 2.94 -5.37 -12.00
C TYR A 73 4.03 -6.26 -12.64
N LEU A 74 5.26 -6.34 -12.11
CA LEU A 74 6.28 -7.28 -12.61
C LEU A 74 6.24 -8.65 -11.91
N GLN A 75 5.48 -8.81 -10.83
CA GLN A 75 5.22 -10.10 -10.20
C GLN A 75 3.91 -10.75 -10.72
N VAL A 76 3.67 -10.69 -12.04
CA VAL A 76 2.64 -11.50 -12.72
C VAL A 76 3.26 -12.79 -13.23
#